data_AF-A0A6C0JF45-F1
#
_entry.id   AF-A0A6C0JF45-F1
#
_cell.length_a   1.000
_cell.length_b   1.000
_cell.length_c   1.000
_cell.angle_alpha   90.00
_cell.angle_beta   90.00
_cell.angle_gamma   90.00
#
_symmetry.space_group_name_H-M   'P 1'
#
loop_
_entity.id
_entity.type
_entity.pdbx_description
1 polymer ?
#
loop_
_entity_poly.entity_id
_entity_poly.type
_entity_poly.pdbx_seq_one_letter_code
_entity_poly.pdbx_strand_id
1 'polypeptide(L)'
;MEDLQNVMRVIDKNSDKLPEGDYLELCNLLRNVFRNEERKVVNTIFNYENFDLHVPGQHPRVTDYFYDNYFTTSINHDRMLLRSQIMHLEDELEYSRPLQRISKYVKQDALIHYCSMNDINIDECNEESLKQYKINNGTYIDDRTFKKYIHTICKGYMHIDNIYRAMYSNLLLDRVERLSACLDDLDDL
;
A
#
# COMPACT_ATOMS: atom_id res chain seq x y z
N MET A 1 8.48 12.75 -9.44
CA MET A 1 9.08 13.37 -8.22
C MET A 1 10.50 13.87 -8.45
N GLU A 2 11.44 13.07 -8.97
CA GLU A 2 12.80 13.55 -9.29
C GLU A 2 12.80 14.71 -10.29
N ASP A 3 11.94 14.68 -11.30
CA ASP A 3 11.86 15.76 -12.31
C ASP A 3 11.40 17.10 -11.71
N LEU A 4 10.44 17.08 -10.78
CA LEU A 4 9.97 18.27 -10.06
C LEU A 4 11.07 18.87 -9.16
N GLN A 5 11.83 18.02 -8.46
CA GLN A 5 13.00 18.45 -7.69
C GLN A 5 14.10 19.01 -8.60
N ASN A 6 14.30 18.42 -9.78
CA ASN A 6 15.25 18.92 -10.77
C ASN A 6 14.82 20.28 -11.34
N VAL A 7 13.52 20.49 -11.55
CA VAL A 7 12.98 21.79 -11.97
C VAL A 7 13.23 22.87 -10.91
N MET A 8 12.98 22.59 -9.62
CA MET A 8 13.34 23.52 -8.53
C MET A 8 14.83 23.86 -8.54
N ARG A 9 15.71 22.85 -8.66
CA ARG A 9 17.16 23.08 -8.71
C ARG A 9 17.59 23.92 -9.90
N VAL A 10 16.90 23.79 -11.04
CA VAL A 10 17.16 24.62 -12.23
C VAL A 10 16.70 26.06 -12.01
N ILE A 11 15.56 26.28 -11.35
CA ILE A 11 15.05 27.62 -11.03
C ILE A 11 15.97 28.31 -10.03
N ASP A 12 16.36 27.64 -8.94
CA ASP A 12 17.28 28.19 -7.93
C ASP A 12 18.62 28.62 -8.56
N LYS A 13 19.15 27.80 -9.48
CA LYS A 13 20.39 28.09 -10.22
C LYS A 13 20.32 29.30 -11.14
N ASN A 14 19.11 29.76 -11.50
CA ASN A 14 18.90 30.92 -12.37
C ASN A 14 18.17 32.06 -11.63
N SER A 15 18.08 31.99 -10.30
CA SER A 15 17.42 33.00 -9.46
C SER A 15 18.02 34.40 -9.62
N ASP A 16 19.31 34.49 -9.93
CA ASP A 16 20.05 35.72 -10.23
C ASP A 16 19.56 36.45 -11.49
N LYS A 17 18.86 35.74 -12.39
CA LYS A 17 18.32 36.27 -13.65
C LYS A 17 16.82 36.47 -13.62
N LEU A 18 16.16 36.11 -12.52
CA LEU A 18 14.72 36.20 -12.36
C LEU A 18 14.38 37.42 -11.49
N PRO A 19 13.41 38.26 -11.89
CA PRO A 19 12.81 39.22 -10.98
C PRO A 19 12.25 38.51 -9.75
N GLU A 20 12.38 39.12 -8.58
CA GLU A 20 11.97 38.51 -7.30
C GLU A 20 10.51 38.05 -7.30
N GLY A 21 9.61 38.83 -7.92
CA GLY A 21 8.20 38.47 -8.09
C GLY A 21 7.99 37.20 -8.91
N ASP A 22 8.67 37.08 -10.05
CA ASP A 22 8.54 35.94 -10.97
C ASP A 22 9.14 34.67 -10.35
N TYR A 23 10.24 34.79 -9.61
CA TYR A 23 10.82 33.69 -8.85
C TYR A 23 9.83 33.15 -7.80
N LEU A 24 9.21 34.05 -7.03
CA LEU A 24 8.24 33.68 -6.00
C LEU A 24 6.99 33.02 -6.61
N GLU A 25 6.52 33.54 -7.76
CA GLU A 25 5.40 32.96 -8.50
C GLU A 25 5.73 31.56 -9.01
N LEU A 26 6.93 31.35 -9.57
CA LEU A 26 7.39 30.03 -10.00
C LEU A 26 7.46 29.03 -8.85
N CYS A 27 7.99 29.44 -7.69
CA CYS A 27 8.01 28.60 -6.49
C CYS A 27 6.58 28.23 -6.03
N ASN A 28 5.64 29.18 -6.06
CA ASN A 28 4.25 28.93 -5.70
C ASN A 28 3.54 28.00 -6.69
N LEU A 29 3.76 28.20 -8.00
CA LEU A 29 3.21 27.33 -9.05
C LEU A 29 3.73 25.90 -8.93
N LEU A 30 5.04 25.70 -8.69
CA LEU A 30 5.62 24.37 -8.47
C LEU A 30 5.10 23.71 -7.20
N ARG A 31 4.98 24.47 -6.12
CA ARG A 31 4.37 23.99 -4.88
C ARG A 31 2.92 23.56 -5.09
N ASN A 32 2.17 24.30 -5.91
CA ASN A 32 0.78 23.97 -6.25
C ASN A 32 0.70 22.75 -7.18
N VAL A 33 1.58 22.61 -8.16
CA VAL A 33 1.67 21.41 -9.02
C VAL A 33 1.99 20.18 -8.20
N PHE A 34 2.94 20.28 -7.27
CA PHE A 34 3.30 19.21 -6.35
C PHE A 34 2.12 18.80 -5.47
N ARG A 35 1.46 19.78 -4.81
CA ARG A 35 0.25 19.54 -4.01
C ARG A 35 -0.91 18.97 -4.84
N ASN A 36 -1.07 19.43 -6.08
CA ASN A 36 -2.14 18.98 -6.96
C ASN A 36 -1.86 17.58 -7.55
N GLU A 37 -0.60 17.20 -7.78
CA GLU A 37 -0.25 15.82 -8.15
C GLU A 37 -0.44 14.85 -6.99
N GLU A 38 -0.07 15.25 -5.76
CA GLU A 38 -0.35 14.45 -4.55
C GLU A 38 -1.85 14.27 -4.31
N ARG A 39 -2.66 15.30 -4.63
CA ARG A 39 -4.14 15.25 -4.61
C ARG A 39 -4.77 14.51 -5.79
N LYS A 40 -4.05 14.31 -6.91
CA LYS A 40 -4.58 13.73 -8.16
C LYS A 40 -4.74 12.22 -8.16
N VAL A 41 -4.29 11.52 -7.12
CA VAL A 41 -4.91 10.22 -6.80
C VAL A 41 -6.20 10.56 -6.09
N VAL A 42 -7.24 10.88 -6.86
CA VAL A 42 -8.57 11.23 -6.35
C VAL A 42 -9.04 10.04 -5.52
N ASN A 43 -8.90 10.12 -4.19
CA ASN A 43 -9.37 9.07 -3.29
C ASN A 43 -10.88 9.22 -3.04
N THR A 44 -11.48 10.31 -3.53
CA THR A 44 -12.92 10.58 -3.51
C THR A 44 -13.59 10.15 -4.81
N ILE A 45 -14.87 9.82 -4.73
CA ILE A 45 -15.76 9.45 -5.83
C ILE A 45 -16.19 10.73 -6.55
N PHE A 46 -16.49 11.79 -5.79
CA PHE A 46 -16.95 13.05 -6.34
C PHE A 46 -15.82 14.07 -6.47
N ASN A 47 -15.93 14.91 -7.50
CA ASN A 47 -15.10 16.11 -7.65
C ASN A 47 -15.86 17.31 -7.06
N TYR A 48 -15.57 17.63 -5.79
CA TYR A 48 -16.25 18.71 -5.08
C TYR A 48 -15.92 20.11 -5.62
N GLU A 49 -14.78 20.29 -6.29
CA GLU A 49 -14.43 21.58 -6.92
C GLU A 49 -15.35 21.91 -8.11
N ASN A 50 -15.94 20.89 -8.73
CA ASN A 50 -16.84 21.03 -9.88
C ASN A 50 -18.20 20.38 -9.61
N PHE A 51 -18.63 20.33 -8.35
CA PHE A 51 -19.96 19.82 -8.00
C PHE A 51 -21.00 20.85 -8.44
N ASP A 52 -21.74 20.56 -9.50
CA ASP A 52 -22.82 21.42 -10.00
C ASP A 52 -24.09 20.60 -10.19
N LEU A 53 -25.20 21.18 -9.73
CA LEU A 53 -26.53 20.57 -9.79
C LEU A 53 -27.52 21.56 -10.42
N HIS A 54 -27.14 22.10 -11.58
CA HIS A 54 -28.00 22.95 -12.38
C HIS A 54 -29.00 22.13 -13.22
N VAL A 55 -30.30 22.38 -13.00
CA VAL A 55 -31.38 21.79 -13.80
C VAL A 55 -32.21 22.89 -14.46
N PRO A 56 -32.18 23.03 -15.80
CA PRO A 56 -32.94 24.05 -16.50
C PRO A 56 -34.44 23.98 -16.21
N GLY A 57 -35.07 25.14 -16.00
CA GLY A 57 -36.51 25.25 -15.75
C GLY A 57 -36.94 24.98 -14.30
N GLN A 58 -36.00 24.68 -13.40
CA GLN A 58 -36.28 24.57 -11.96
C GLN A 58 -36.13 25.91 -11.24
N HIS A 59 -36.89 26.07 -10.16
CA HIS A 59 -36.81 27.25 -9.32
C HIS A 59 -35.51 27.23 -8.49
N PRO A 60 -34.76 28.34 -8.35
CA PRO A 60 -33.46 28.36 -7.65
C PRO A 60 -33.47 27.75 -6.24
N ARG A 61 -34.49 28.06 -5.43
CA ARG A 61 -34.64 27.44 -4.09
C ARG A 61 -34.70 25.91 -4.10
N VAL A 62 -35.24 25.31 -5.16
CA VAL A 62 -35.31 23.86 -5.29
C VAL A 62 -33.93 23.31 -5.60
N THR A 63 -33.20 23.93 -6.54
CA THR A 63 -31.83 23.53 -6.88
C THR A 63 -30.89 23.72 -5.69
N ASP A 64 -31.01 24.82 -4.93
CA ASP A 64 -30.17 25.08 -3.74
C ASP A 64 -30.39 24.02 -2.65
N TYR A 65 -31.65 23.70 -2.34
CA TYR A 65 -31.98 22.67 -1.35
C TYR A 65 -31.41 21.30 -1.72
N PHE A 66 -31.57 20.89 -2.98
CA PHE A 66 -31.06 19.61 -3.45
C PHE A 66 -29.53 19.61 -3.58
N TYR A 67 -28.93 20.73 -3.94
CA TYR A 67 -27.49 20.91 -3.94
C TYR A 67 -26.92 20.59 -2.54
N ASP A 68 -27.40 21.27 -1.50
CA ASP A 68 -26.90 21.07 -0.12
C ASP A 68 -27.08 19.62 0.34
N ASN A 69 -28.25 19.03 0.06
CA ASN A 69 -28.56 17.65 0.42
C ASN A 69 -27.65 16.64 -0.28
N TYR A 70 -27.46 16.79 -1.60
CA TYR A 70 -26.63 15.87 -2.38
C TYR A 70 -25.14 16.11 -2.17
N PHE A 71 -24.69 17.33 -1.94
CA PHE A 71 -23.32 17.64 -1.56
C PHE A 71 -22.97 16.94 -0.25
N THR A 72 -23.81 17.10 0.79
CA THR A 72 -23.64 16.44 2.09
C THR A 72 -23.68 14.91 1.97
N THR A 73 -24.62 14.38 1.17
CA THR A 73 -24.74 12.94 0.94
C THR A 73 -23.49 12.40 0.22
N SER A 74 -22.96 13.15 -0.73
CA SER A 74 -21.73 12.78 -1.47
C SER A 74 -20.53 12.74 -0.53
N ILE A 75 -20.34 13.74 0.34
CA ILE A 75 -19.30 13.72 1.39
C ILE A 75 -19.44 12.47 2.27
N ASN A 76 -20.65 12.11 2.68
CA ASN A 76 -20.87 10.93 3.51
C ASN A 76 -20.51 9.62 2.78
N HIS A 77 -20.80 9.50 1.49
CA HIS A 77 -20.40 8.33 0.70
C HIS A 77 -18.88 8.20 0.61
N ASP A 78 -18.19 9.30 0.37
CA ASP A 78 -16.72 9.32 0.30
C ASP A 78 -16.08 9.02 1.65
N ARG A 79 -16.61 9.60 2.73
CA ARG A 79 -16.22 9.29 4.10
C ARG A 79 -16.36 7.80 4.41
N MET A 80 -17.46 7.17 3.99
CA MET A 80 -17.66 5.72 4.18
C MET A 80 -16.64 4.90 3.37
N LEU A 81 -16.39 5.26 2.11
CA LEU A 81 -15.42 4.57 1.27
C LEU A 81 -14.02 4.62 1.88
N LEU A 82 -13.54 5.82 2.21
CA LEU A 82 -12.20 6.02 2.77
C LEU A 82 -12.02 5.27 4.08
N ARG A 83 -13.01 5.34 5.00
CA ARG A 83 -12.97 4.59 6.27
C ARG A 83 -12.95 3.08 6.05
N SER A 84 -13.73 2.57 5.10
CA SER A 84 -13.73 1.15 4.78
C SER A 84 -12.38 0.70 4.21
N GLN A 85 -11.74 1.53 3.39
CA GLN A 85 -10.42 1.24 2.86
C GLN A 85 -9.38 1.25 3.98
N ILE A 86 -9.35 2.29 4.81
CA ILE A 86 -8.43 2.38 5.96
C ILE A 86 -8.56 1.15 6.85
N MET A 87 -9.78 0.80 7.26
CA MET A 87 -10.05 -0.35 8.12
C MET A 87 -9.52 -1.66 7.50
N HIS A 88 -9.74 -1.86 6.20
CA HIS A 88 -9.24 -3.04 5.50
C HIS A 88 -7.70 -3.09 5.48
N LEU A 89 -7.03 -1.96 5.23
CA LEU A 89 -5.56 -1.91 5.22
C LEU A 89 -4.96 -2.10 6.63
N GLU A 90 -5.63 -1.60 7.68
CA GLU A 90 -5.25 -1.84 9.07
C GLU A 90 -5.38 -3.32 9.45
N ASP A 91 -6.43 -4.00 9.00
CA ASP A 91 -6.57 -5.46 9.15
C ASP A 91 -5.42 -6.19 8.43
N GLU A 92 -5.09 -5.80 7.19
CA GLU A 92 -3.97 -6.39 6.45
C GLU A 92 -2.61 -6.16 7.13
N LEU A 93 -2.40 -5.01 7.77
CA LEU A 93 -1.21 -4.72 8.56
C LEU A 93 -1.06 -5.70 9.74
N GLU A 94 -2.18 -6.05 10.38
CA GLU A 94 -2.20 -7.03 11.46
C GLU A 94 -1.79 -8.43 10.95
N TYR A 95 -2.34 -8.85 9.82
CA TYR A 95 -1.99 -10.14 9.19
C TYR A 95 -0.56 -10.18 8.65
N SER A 96 0.00 -9.03 8.31
CA SER A 96 1.35 -8.87 7.76
C SER A 96 2.43 -8.74 8.85
N ARG A 97 2.10 -8.91 10.13
CA ARG A 97 3.09 -8.88 11.21
C ARG A 97 4.23 -9.88 10.99
N PRO A 98 5.48 -9.54 11.37
CA PRO A 98 6.62 -10.43 11.20
C PRO A 98 6.46 -11.75 11.97
N LEU A 99 6.79 -12.86 11.31
CA LEU A 99 6.85 -14.18 11.91
C LEU A 99 7.94 -14.23 12.99
N GLN A 100 7.53 -14.51 14.24
CA GLN A 100 8.43 -14.56 15.40
C GLN A 100 8.97 -15.98 15.69
N ARG A 101 8.25 -17.02 15.26
CA ARG A 101 8.59 -18.42 15.55
C ARG A 101 8.25 -19.34 14.38
N ILE A 102 8.94 -20.49 14.34
CA ILE A 102 8.61 -21.58 13.42
C ILE A 102 7.39 -22.31 14.01
N SER A 103 6.19 -21.95 13.54
CA SER A 103 4.96 -22.68 13.85
C SER A 103 4.79 -23.92 12.96
N LYS A 104 3.78 -24.74 13.23
CA LYS A 104 3.40 -25.87 12.35
C LYS A 104 3.13 -25.40 10.92
N TYR A 105 2.39 -24.29 10.77
CA TYR A 105 2.03 -23.71 9.47
C TYR A 105 3.25 -23.12 8.77
N VAL A 106 4.07 -22.32 9.46
CA VAL A 106 5.32 -21.77 8.90
C VAL A 106 6.26 -22.88 8.43
N LYS A 107 6.33 -23.99 9.18
CA LYS A 107 7.11 -25.16 8.77
C LYS A 107 6.55 -25.80 7.51
N GLN A 108 5.23 -25.97 7.44
CA GLN A 108 4.57 -26.53 6.27
C GLN A 108 4.79 -25.66 5.01
N ASP A 109 4.56 -24.35 5.11
CA ASP A 109 4.78 -23.41 4.00
C ASP A 109 6.23 -23.42 3.54
N ALA A 110 7.18 -23.37 4.48
CA ALA A 110 8.60 -23.43 4.17
C ALA A 110 8.99 -24.71 3.42
N LEU A 111 8.40 -25.85 3.79
CA LEU A 111 8.66 -27.12 3.12
C LEU A 111 8.01 -27.15 1.73
N ILE A 112 6.78 -26.66 1.57
CA ILE A 112 6.12 -26.57 0.26
C ILE A 112 6.96 -25.71 -0.69
N HIS A 113 7.37 -24.51 -0.26
CA HIS A 113 8.22 -23.64 -1.07
C HIS A 113 9.57 -24.29 -1.39
N TYR A 114 10.18 -24.98 -0.43
CA TYR A 114 11.42 -25.71 -0.66
C TYR A 114 11.24 -26.84 -1.67
N CYS A 115 10.18 -27.64 -1.54
CA CYS A 115 9.83 -28.71 -2.48
C CYS A 115 9.68 -28.14 -3.90
N SER A 116 8.87 -27.10 -4.07
CA SER A 116 8.63 -26.45 -5.37
C SER A 116 9.90 -25.83 -5.97
N MET A 117 10.74 -25.17 -5.18
CA MET A 117 11.98 -24.54 -5.67
C MET A 117 13.02 -25.56 -6.16
N ASN A 118 12.96 -26.81 -5.67
CA ASN A 118 13.91 -27.87 -6.02
C ASN A 118 13.28 -28.93 -6.94
N ASP A 119 12.12 -28.63 -7.54
CA ASP A 119 11.36 -29.56 -8.40
C ASP A 119 11.10 -30.93 -7.74
N ILE A 120 10.91 -30.93 -6.41
CA ILE A 120 10.64 -32.14 -5.64
C ILE A 120 9.14 -32.41 -5.68
N ASN A 121 8.76 -33.45 -6.41
CA ASN A 121 7.36 -33.81 -6.61
C ASN A 121 6.89 -34.77 -5.52
N ILE A 122 6.24 -34.23 -4.48
CA ILE A 122 5.66 -34.98 -3.36
C ILE A 122 4.20 -34.52 -3.20
N ASP A 123 3.24 -35.45 -3.30
CA ASP A 123 1.80 -35.14 -3.25
C ASP A 123 1.41 -34.38 -1.97
N GLU A 124 1.93 -34.79 -0.82
CA GLU A 124 1.77 -34.10 0.46
C GLU A 124 3.14 -33.73 1.04
N CYS A 125 3.70 -32.58 0.63
CA CYS A 125 5.01 -32.11 1.13
C CYS A 125 4.92 -31.74 2.62
N ASN A 126 5.46 -32.62 3.47
CA ASN A 126 5.56 -32.49 4.92
C ASN A 126 6.93 -33.06 5.38
N GLU A 127 7.24 -32.96 6.67
CA GLU A 127 8.55 -33.36 7.20
C GLU A 127 8.83 -34.86 6.99
N GLU A 128 7.81 -35.70 7.13
CA GLU A 128 7.93 -37.16 6.98
C GLU A 128 8.08 -37.55 5.51
N SER A 129 7.27 -37.00 4.62
CA SER A 129 7.36 -37.28 3.18
C SER A 129 8.68 -36.77 2.59
N LEU A 130 9.17 -35.60 3.01
CA LEU A 130 10.50 -35.11 2.62
C LEU A 130 11.63 -35.98 3.18
N LYS A 131 11.47 -36.52 4.38
CA LYS A 131 12.43 -37.48 4.95
C LYS A 131 12.50 -38.74 4.08
N GLN A 132 11.35 -39.33 3.74
CA GLN A 132 11.28 -40.50 2.87
C GLN A 132 11.88 -40.22 1.48
N TYR A 133 11.60 -39.06 0.89
CA TYR A 133 12.21 -38.64 -0.36
C TYR A 133 13.74 -38.62 -0.29
N LYS A 134 14.31 -38.08 0.79
CA LYS A 134 15.78 -38.06 0.96
C LYS A 134 16.37 -39.45 1.18
N ILE A 135 15.67 -40.34 1.89
CA ILE A 135 16.08 -41.74 2.08
C ILE A 135 16.12 -42.45 0.71
N ASN A 136 15.03 -42.34 -0.06
CA ASN A 136 14.91 -42.99 -1.36
C ASN A 136 15.95 -42.51 -2.37
N ASN A 137 16.37 -41.24 -2.27
CA ASN A 137 17.42 -40.67 -3.11
C ASN A 137 18.84 -40.78 -2.53
N GLY A 138 19.03 -41.49 -1.41
CA GLY A 138 20.36 -41.72 -0.81
C GLY A 138 21.03 -40.47 -0.24
N THR A 139 20.28 -39.40 0.04
CA THR A 139 20.80 -38.12 0.59
C THR A 139 20.50 -37.93 2.07
N TYR A 140 19.84 -38.91 2.70
CA TYR A 140 19.58 -38.92 4.13
C TYR A 140 20.80 -39.41 4.92
N ILE A 141 21.17 -38.68 5.98
CA ILE A 141 22.32 -38.99 6.83
C ILE A 141 21.85 -39.58 8.17
N ASP A 142 21.20 -38.76 8.99
CA ASP A 142 20.69 -39.13 10.30
C ASP A 142 19.60 -38.13 10.77
N ASP A 143 18.87 -38.49 11.83
CA ASP A 143 17.75 -37.67 12.34
C ASP A 143 18.18 -36.31 12.87
N ARG A 144 19.36 -36.21 13.49
CA ARG A 144 19.86 -34.95 14.05
C ARG A 144 20.23 -33.99 12.93
N THR A 145 20.90 -34.49 11.89
CA THR A 145 21.26 -33.72 10.71
C THR A 145 20.02 -33.30 9.92
N PHE A 146 19.04 -34.20 9.76
CA PHE A 146 17.77 -33.87 9.11
C PHE A 146 16.98 -32.79 9.86
N LYS A 147 16.88 -32.86 11.20
CA LYS A 147 16.21 -31.81 11.98
C LYS A 147 16.88 -30.45 11.84
N LYS A 148 18.22 -30.39 11.84
CA LYS A 148 18.96 -29.15 11.59
C LYS A 148 18.70 -28.61 10.19
N TYR A 149 18.68 -29.50 9.20
CA TYR A 149 18.39 -29.15 7.81
C TYR A 149 17.01 -28.52 7.64
N ILE A 150 15.97 -29.13 8.22
CA ILE A 150 14.61 -28.58 8.21
C ILE A 150 14.56 -27.24 8.94
N HIS A 151 15.25 -27.11 10.08
CA HIS A 151 15.35 -25.83 10.79
C HIS A 151 15.96 -24.72 9.92
N THR A 152 17.02 -25.03 9.17
CA THR A 152 17.65 -24.08 8.24
C THR A 152 16.69 -23.65 7.13
N ILE A 153 15.93 -24.58 6.54
CA ILE A 153 14.90 -24.26 5.54
C ILE A 153 13.88 -23.29 6.12
N CYS A 154 13.32 -23.61 7.29
CA CYS A 154 12.32 -22.76 7.94
C CYS A 154 12.88 -21.37 8.29
N LYS A 155 14.13 -21.29 8.73
CA LYS A 155 14.77 -20.00 9.04
C LYS A 155 15.01 -19.15 7.80
N GLY A 156 15.43 -19.77 6.69
CA GLY A 156 15.56 -19.10 5.40
C GLY A 156 14.23 -18.55 4.90
N TYR A 157 13.19 -19.38 4.92
CA TYR A 157 11.82 -18.96 4.57
C TYR A 157 11.34 -17.79 5.43
N MET A 158 11.42 -17.91 6.76
CA MET A 158 11.00 -16.83 7.67
C MET A 158 11.75 -15.53 7.41
N HIS A 159 13.04 -15.58 7.08
CA HIS A 159 13.81 -14.38 6.81
C HIS A 159 13.31 -13.66 5.56
N ILE A 160 13.12 -14.38 4.46
CA ILE A 160 12.61 -13.84 3.20
C ILE A 160 11.18 -13.33 3.35
N ASP A 161 10.31 -14.12 3.98
CA ASP A 161 8.91 -13.77 4.22
C ASP A 161 8.79 -12.52 5.11
N ASN A 162 9.62 -12.39 6.15
CA ASN A 162 9.65 -11.19 6.98
C ASN A 162 10.18 -9.96 6.24
N ILE A 163 11.10 -10.10 5.29
CA ILE A 163 11.52 -9.00 4.42
C ILE A 163 10.34 -8.52 3.59
N TYR A 164 9.63 -9.46 2.94
CA TYR A 164 8.45 -9.14 2.14
C TYR A 164 7.36 -8.46 2.99
N ARG A 165 7.02 -9.04 4.15
CA ARG A 165 6.06 -8.47 5.12
C ARG A 165 6.44 -7.05 5.54
N ALA A 166 7.70 -6.80 5.87
CA ALA A 166 8.15 -5.46 6.24
C ALA A 166 7.99 -4.47 5.07
N MET A 167 8.36 -4.88 3.85
CA MET A 167 8.19 -4.07 2.66
C MET A 167 6.72 -3.75 2.40
N TYR A 168 5.85 -4.77 2.49
CA TYR A 168 4.41 -4.63 2.28
C TYR A 168 3.75 -3.74 3.33
N SER A 169 4.04 -3.98 4.62
CA SER A 169 3.51 -3.17 5.73
C SER A 169 3.89 -1.69 5.61
N ASN A 170 5.11 -1.38 5.16
CA ASN A 170 5.50 0.01 4.95
C ASN A 170 4.65 0.69 3.86
N LEU A 171 4.34 -0.02 2.78
CA LEU A 171 3.46 0.49 1.72
C LEU A 171 2.01 0.66 2.19
N LEU A 172 1.53 -0.28 3.02
CA LEU A 172 0.20 -0.18 3.63
C LEU A 172 0.09 1.03 4.57
N LEU A 173 1.10 1.26 5.43
CA LEU A 173 1.13 2.42 6.33
C LEU A 173 1.09 3.74 5.56
N ASP A 174 1.93 3.88 4.53
CA ASP A 174 1.94 5.07 3.65
C ASP A 174 0.57 5.28 2.97
N ARG A 175 -0.09 4.19 2.56
CA ARG A 175 -1.43 4.28 1.97
C ARG A 175 -2.48 4.70 3.00
N VAL A 176 -2.44 4.15 4.22
CA VAL A 176 -3.34 4.53 5.32
C VAL A 176 -3.17 6.01 5.64
N GLU A 177 -1.93 6.50 5.78
CA GLU A 177 -1.66 7.91 6.06
C GLU A 177 -2.26 8.83 4.98
N ARG A 178 -2.09 8.49 3.70
CA ARG A 178 -2.68 9.26 2.59
C ARG A 178 -4.22 9.26 2.59
N LEU A 179 -4.84 8.13 2.91
CA LEU A 179 -6.30 8.03 2.98
C LEU A 179 -6.85 8.81 4.19
N SER A 180 -6.16 8.76 5.33
CA SER A 180 -6.51 9.54 6.53
C SER A 180 -6.41 11.04 6.27
N ALA A 181 -5.33 11.50 5.63
CA ALA A 181 -5.21 12.91 5.23
C ALA A 181 -6.34 13.35 4.27
N CYS A 182 -6.75 12.46 3.36
CA CYS A 182 -7.89 12.73 2.48
C CYS A 182 -9.22 12.79 3.24
N LEU A 183 -9.37 12.00 4.32
CA LEU A 183 -10.55 12.02 5.17
C LEU A 183 -10.62 13.33 5.97
N ASP A 184 -9.48 13.81 6.47
CA ASP A 184 -9.38 15.10 7.17
C ASP A 184 -9.71 16.26 6.21
N ASP A 185 -9.15 16.25 4.99
CA ASP A 185 -9.46 17.25 3.94
C ASP A 185 -10.97 17.28 3.59
N LEU A 186 -11.67 16.13 3.66
CA LEU A 186 -13.12 16.06 3.44
C LEU A 186 -13.94 16.58 4.62
N ASP A 187 -13.44 16.44 5.85
CA ASP A 187 -14.13 16.95 7.05
C ASP A 187 -14.04 18.49 7.15
N ASP A 188 -13.11 19.10 6.40
CA ASP A 188 -12.94 20.56 6.27
C ASP A 188 -13.80 21.21 5.16
N LEU A 189 -14.51 20.41 4.33
CA LEU A 189 -15.44 20.88 3.28
C LEU A 189 -16.84 21.16 3.82
#